data_AF-A0AA40ETJ0-F1
#
_entry.id   AF-A0AA40ETJ0-F1
#
_cell.length_a   1.000
_cell.length_b   1.000
_cell.length_c   1.000
_cell.angle_alpha   90.00
_cell.angle_beta   90.00
_cell.angle_gamma   90.00
#
_symmetry.space_group_name_H-M   'P 1'
#
loop_
_entity.id
_entity.type
_entity.pdbx_description
1 polymer ?
#
loop_
_entity_poly.entity_id
_entity_poly.type
_entity_poly.pdbx_seq_one_letter_code
_entity_poly.pdbx_strand_id
1 'polypeptide(L)'
;LLITTLPLVSAHGAIIQATGNAGGTGMALGVDTSTPRDGTRRRPFQQDSTRFRGSSAQTFGETLAGGDNQLEAGTRAILAETGDQLPQVTQGGEVSMMLHQVNADGGGPYECMINADGTGQQWDNIQVTQNVPGRNSRNRQGQSTAFPLTASIPADQACTGTVAGQENVCLVRCQNGARAGPFGGVVPVQMA
;
A
#
# COMPACT_ATOMS: atom_id res chain seq x y z
N LEU A 1 5.27 13.10 -38.53
CA LEU A 1 4.75 12.19 -37.48
C LEU A 1 4.64 13.00 -36.19
N LEU A 2 3.45 13.37 -35.75
CA LEU A 2 3.30 14.17 -34.52
C LEU A 2 3.31 13.21 -33.33
N ILE A 3 4.43 13.14 -32.60
CA ILE A 3 4.50 12.34 -31.37
C ILE A 3 3.78 13.13 -30.28
N THR A 4 2.47 12.94 -30.17
CA THR A 4 1.72 13.36 -28.99
C THR A 4 2.21 12.53 -27.81
N THR A 5 3.13 13.08 -27.03
CA THR A 5 3.45 12.58 -25.70
C THR A 5 2.20 12.74 -24.84
N LEU A 6 1.31 11.74 -24.88
CA LEU A 6 0.23 11.63 -23.92
C LEU A 6 0.88 11.75 -22.54
N PRO A 7 0.49 12.72 -21.69
CA PRO A 7 0.97 12.73 -20.34
C PRO A 7 0.57 11.39 -19.74
N LEU A 8 1.55 10.56 -19.39
CA LEU A 8 1.32 9.35 -18.63
C LEU A 8 0.56 9.79 -17.38
N VAL A 9 -0.74 9.49 -17.36
CA VAL A 9 -1.58 9.70 -16.19
C VAL A 9 -1.04 8.71 -15.16
N SER A 10 -0.08 9.20 -14.40
CA SER A 10 0.49 8.51 -13.26
C SER A 10 -0.71 8.36 -12.32
N ALA A 11 -1.17 7.13 -12.21
CA ALA A 11 -2.34 6.72 -11.47
C ALA A 11 -1.98 6.60 -9.99
N HIS A 12 -2.85 6.85 -9.01
CA HIS A 12 -2.42 6.72 -7.62
C HIS A 12 -3.55 6.34 -6.66
N GLY A 13 -3.29 5.29 -5.90
CA GLY A 13 -3.88 5.07 -4.59
C GLY A 13 -2.73 4.99 -3.56
N ALA A 14 -2.95 5.54 -2.36
CA ALA A 14 -2.04 5.40 -1.22
C ALA A 14 -2.80 4.76 -0.05
N ILE A 15 -2.20 3.77 0.62
CA ILE A 15 -2.80 3.14 1.81
C ILE A 15 -2.46 4.02 3.01
N ILE A 16 -3.35 4.95 3.35
CA ILE A 16 -3.11 6.02 4.34
C ILE A 16 -3.40 5.60 5.78
N GLN A 17 -4.09 4.48 5.97
CA GLN A 17 -4.37 3.87 7.26
C GLN A 17 -4.45 2.36 7.10
N ALA A 18 -3.99 1.63 8.11
CA ALA A 18 -4.15 0.21 8.28
C ALA A 18 -4.34 -0.13 9.76
N THR A 19 -5.21 -1.09 10.05
CA THR A 19 -5.46 -1.65 11.38
C THR A 19 -5.66 -3.15 11.23
N GLY A 20 -5.02 -3.93 12.10
CA GLY A 20 -5.18 -5.39 12.10
C GLY A 20 -6.35 -5.81 12.98
N ASN A 21 -6.84 -7.03 12.81
CA ASN A 21 -7.99 -7.54 13.57
C ASN A 21 -7.75 -7.66 15.09
N ALA A 22 -6.50 -7.59 15.55
CA ALA A 22 -6.13 -7.51 16.97
C ALA A 22 -5.71 -6.09 17.42
N GLY A 23 -5.86 -5.07 16.55
CA GLY A 23 -5.55 -3.67 16.83
C GLY A 23 -4.32 -3.14 16.11
N GLY A 24 -3.64 -2.18 16.74
CA GLY A 24 -2.50 -1.44 16.17
C GLY A 24 -2.87 -0.54 14.99
N THR A 25 -1.97 0.39 14.66
CA THR A 25 -2.21 1.41 13.64
C THR A 25 -0.97 1.58 12.77
N GLY A 26 -1.16 1.59 11.46
CA GLY A 26 -0.10 1.82 10.48
C GLY A 26 -0.61 2.46 9.20
N MET A 27 0.25 2.45 8.19
CA MET A 27 0.01 2.90 6.82
C MET A 27 1.03 2.22 5.90
N ALA A 28 0.96 2.43 4.58
CA ALA A 28 1.98 1.88 3.68
C ALA A 28 3.33 2.58 3.81
N LEU A 29 4.41 1.84 3.53
CA LEU A 29 5.75 2.38 3.31
C LEU A 29 5.72 3.51 2.28
N GLY A 30 6.46 4.59 2.58
CA GLY A 30 6.59 5.76 1.72
C GLY A 30 5.47 6.80 1.85
N VAL A 31 4.39 6.50 2.59
CA VAL A 31 3.32 7.46 2.88
C VAL A 31 3.85 8.63 3.72
N ASP A 32 3.45 9.83 3.35
CA ASP A 32 3.72 11.09 4.03
C ASP A 32 2.36 11.71 4.40
N THR A 33 2.09 11.83 5.70
CA THR A 33 0.84 12.40 6.24
C THR A 33 0.70 13.89 5.95
N SER A 34 1.80 14.59 5.68
CA SER A 34 1.81 16.00 5.26
C SER A 34 1.47 16.19 3.78
N THR A 35 1.50 15.13 2.95
CA THR A 35 1.10 15.22 1.53
C THR A 35 -0.42 15.45 1.43
N PRO A 36 -0.88 16.62 0.92
CA PRO A 36 -2.31 16.87 0.72
C PRO A 36 -2.84 15.95 -0.39
N ARG A 37 -4.09 15.49 -0.29
CA ARG A 37 -4.69 14.52 -1.26
C ARG A 37 -6.10 14.92 -1.73
N ASP A 38 -6.43 16.19 -1.54
CA ASP A 38 -7.68 16.86 -1.93
C ASP A 38 -7.75 17.20 -3.43
N GLY A 39 -6.68 17.00 -4.18
CA GLY A 39 -6.62 17.21 -5.64
C GLY A 39 -6.09 16.03 -6.44
N THR A 40 -6.15 16.15 -7.78
CA THR A 40 -5.85 15.05 -8.72
C THR A 40 -4.55 15.22 -9.52
N ARG A 41 -3.84 16.34 -9.33
CA ARG A 41 -2.63 16.72 -10.09
C ARG A 41 -1.37 16.06 -9.55
N ARG A 42 -0.34 15.92 -10.41
CA ARG A 42 0.93 15.27 -10.04
C ARG A 42 1.67 15.87 -8.86
N ARG A 43 1.63 17.19 -8.73
CA ARG A 43 2.12 17.91 -7.55
C ARG A 43 1.00 18.84 -7.06
N PRO A 44 0.78 18.95 -5.74
CA PRO A 44 1.39 18.15 -4.67
C PRO A 44 0.77 16.74 -4.48
N PHE A 45 -0.39 16.44 -5.05
CA PHE A 45 -1.35 15.51 -4.42
C PHE A 45 -1.08 13.99 -4.45
N GLN A 46 0.08 13.57 -4.95
CA GLN A 46 0.44 12.17 -5.17
C GLN A 46 1.96 11.95 -5.06
N GLN A 47 2.64 12.74 -4.24
CA GLN A 47 4.10 12.64 -4.10
C GLN A 47 4.56 11.37 -3.38
N ASP A 48 3.72 10.81 -2.53
CA ASP A 48 4.00 9.70 -1.62
C ASP A 48 3.21 8.42 -1.97
N SER A 49 2.49 8.44 -3.08
CA SER A 49 1.69 7.32 -3.54
C SER A 49 2.58 6.28 -4.22
N THR A 50 2.74 5.13 -3.57
CA THR A 50 3.64 4.06 -4.00
C THR A 50 3.23 3.44 -5.34
N ARG A 51 4.23 3.27 -6.23
CA ARG A 51 4.12 2.56 -7.50
C ARG A 51 5.09 1.39 -7.55
N PHE A 52 4.66 0.28 -8.11
CA PHE A 52 5.49 -0.91 -8.28
C PHE A 52 6.11 -0.92 -9.69
N ARG A 53 7.18 -0.15 -9.86
CA ARG A 53 7.97 -0.03 -11.10
C ARG A 53 9.47 0.07 -10.79
N GLY A 54 10.29 0.00 -11.83
CA GLY A 54 11.75 0.13 -11.73
C GLY A 54 12.40 -1.06 -11.00
N SER A 55 13.50 -0.78 -10.31
CA SER A 55 14.21 -1.70 -9.41
C SER A 55 13.30 -2.33 -8.36
N SER A 56 12.45 -1.52 -7.73
CA SER A 56 11.61 -1.94 -6.61
C SER A 56 10.24 -2.50 -7.01
N ALA A 57 10.03 -2.81 -8.30
CA ALA A 57 8.75 -3.31 -8.81
C ALA A 57 8.29 -4.63 -8.17
N GLN A 58 9.23 -5.48 -7.77
CA GLN A 58 8.94 -6.78 -7.15
C GLN A 58 9.05 -6.77 -5.62
N THR A 59 9.56 -5.67 -5.03
CA THR A 59 9.77 -5.53 -3.58
C THR A 59 8.79 -4.49 -3.02
N PHE A 60 9.30 -3.34 -2.56
CA PHE A 60 8.56 -2.36 -1.77
C PHE A 60 7.93 -1.22 -2.59
N GLY A 61 8.20 -1.16 -3.90
CA GLY A 61 7.84 -0.06 -4.77
C GLY A 61 8.64 1.22 -4.51
N GLU A 62 8.24 2.30 -5.18
CA GLU A 62 8.85 3.62 -5.08
C GLU A 62 7.77 4.73 -5.02
N THR A 63 8.07 5.85 -4.39
CA THR A 63 7.25 7.07 -4.40
C THR A 63 7.88 8.17 -5.24
N LEU A 64 7.11 9.21 -5.59
CA LEU A 64 7.60 10.31 -6.43
C LEU A 64 8.54 11.29 -5.71
N ALA A 65 8.41 11.41 -4.38
CA ALA A 65 9.27 12.27 -3.55
C ALA A 65 10.32 11.48 -2.76
N GLY A 66 9.98 10.30 -2.22
CA GLY A 66 10.89 9.48 -1.42
C GLY A 66 11.81 8.55 -2.23
N GLY A 67 11.47 8.26 -3.50
CA GLY A 67 12.19 7.26 -4.30
C GLY A 67 11.85 5.82 -3.85
N ASP A 68 12.81 4.90 -3.98
CA ASP A 68 12.66 3.49 -3.58
C ASP A 68 12.30 3.37 -2.09
N ASN A 69 11.20 2.69 -1.78
CA ASN A 69 10.72 2.53 -0.41
C ASN A 69 11.68 1.69 0.41
N GLN A 70 12.17 2.24 1.52
CA GLN A 70 13.11 1.58 2.41
C GLN A 70 12.35 0.95 3.57
N LEU A 71 12.33 -0.39 3.67
CA LEU A 71 11.58 -1.11 4.69
C LEU A 71 11.95 -0.68 6.13
N GLU A 72 13.23 -0.74 6.49
CA GLU A 72 13.70 -0.38 7.83
C GLU A 72 13.47 1.09 8.22
N ALA A 73 13.58 2.02 7.27
CA ALA A 73 13.35 3.43 7.56
C ALA A 73 11.86 3.78 7.55
N GLY A 74 11.10 3.21 6.62
CA GLY A 74 9.65 3.41 6.50
C GLY A 74 8.88 2.81 7.67
N THR A 75 9.20 1.60 8.12
CA THR A 75 8.55 1.01 9.30
C THR A 75 8.84 1.82 10.57
N ARG A 76 10.07 2.34 10.75
CA ARG A 76 10.38 3.28 11.85
C ARG A 76 9.60 4.60 11.73
N ALA A 77 9.44 5.12 10.51
CA ALA A 77 8.65 6.33 10.29
C ALA A 77 7.16 6.09 10.61
N ILE A 78 6.59 4.94 10.22
CA ILE A 78 5.21 4.55 10.56
C ILE A 78 5.02 4.51 12.08
N LEU A 79 5.89 3.81 12.81
CA LEU A 79 5.84 3.71 14.28
C LEU A 79 5.96 5.09 14.96
N ALA A 80 6.81 5.97 14.43
CA ALA A 80 6.98 7.32 14.97
C ALA A 80 5.79 8.25 14.68
N GLU A 81 5.15 8.09 13.51
CA GLU A 81 3.99 8.88 13.07
C GLU A 81 2.70 8.46 13.79
N THR A 82 2.48 7.15 13.97
CA THR A 82 1.27 6.65 14.66
C THR A 82 1.39 6.70 16.18
N GLY A 83 2.61 6.60 16.72
CA GLY A 83 2.83 6.48 18.17
C GLY A 83 2.25 5.20 18.77
N ASP A 84 1.98 4.20 17.93
CA ASP A 84 1.27 2.96 18.23
C ASP A 84 2.10 1.73 17.80
N GLN A 85 1.65 0.54 18.15
CA GLN A 85 2.17 -0.70 17.58
C GLN A 85 1.78 -0.80 16.09
N LEU A 86 2.55 -1.59 15.32
CA LEU A 86 2.16 -1.97 13.95
C LEU A 86 0.76 -2.62 13.95
N PRO A 87 0.01 -2.61 12.83
CA PRO A 87 -1.24 -3.36 12.70
C PRO A 87 -1.08 -4.82 13.17
N GLN A 88 -1.76 -5.16 14.26
CA GLN A 88 -1.69 -6.46 14.93
C GLN A 88 -2.70 -7.41 14.29
N VAL A 89 -2.22 -8.47 13.64
CA VAL A 89 -3.04 -9.46 12.96
C VAL A 89 -2.94 -10.82 13.63
N THR A 90 -3.95 -11.67 13.45
CA THR A 90 -3.92 -13.08 13.88
C THR A 90 -3.93 -14.01 12.67
N GLN A 91 -3.51 -15.26 12.87
CA GLN A 91 -3.82 -16.36 11.96
C GLN A 91 -5.33 -16.42 11.68
N GLY A 92 -5.69 -16.51 10.40
CA GLY A 92 -7.09 -16.52 9.96
C GLY A 92 -7.84 -15.19 10.16
N GLY A 93 -7.14 -14.14 10.59
CA GLY A 93 -7.67 -12.80 10.80
C GLY A 93 -7.70 -11.95 9.53
N GLU A 94 -7.57 -10.64 9.67
CA GLU A 94 -7.57 -9.70 8.56
C GLU A 94 -6.82 -8.41 8.88
N VAL A 95 -6.39 -7.71 7.83
CA VAL A 95 -5.95 -6.32 7.88
C VAL A 95 -6.93 -5.45 7.12
N SER A 96 -7.51 -4.47 7.81
CA SER A 96 -8.41 -3.46 7.24
C SER A 96 -7.62 -2.18 6.96
N MET A 97 -7.80 -1.63 5.76
CA MET A 97 -7.02 -0.49 5.24
C MET A 97 -7.92 0.58 4.64
N MET A 98 -7.47 1.83 4.69
CA MET A 98 -8.05 2.93 3.92
C MET A 98 -7.12 3.29 2.76
N LEU A 99 -7.54 3.00 1.53
CA LEU A 99 -6.86 3.44 0.33
C LEU A 99 -7.44 4.78 -0.13
N HIS A 100 -6.63 5.83 -0.09
CA HIS A 100 -6.96 7.10 -0.73
C HIS A 100 -6.67 7.07 -2.23
N GLN A 101 -7.71 7.01 -3.04
CA GLN A 101 -7.64 7.16 -4.49
C GLN A 101 -7.46 8.64 -4.83
N VAL A 102 -6.29 9.02 -5.35
CA VAL A 102 -6.00 10.42 -5.71
C VAL A 102 -6.70 10.81 -7.02
N ASN A 103 -6.54 10.01 -8.07
CA ASN A 103 -7.05 10.33 -9.41
C ASN A 103 -7.75 9.12 -10.05
N ALA A 104 -8.36 9.33 -11.23
CA ALA A 104 -9.26 8.36 -11.86
C ALA A 104 -8.68 6.95 -12.06
N ASP A 105 -7.36 6.84 -12.06
CA ASP A 105 -6.62 5.63 -12.39
C ASP A 105 -6.12 4.88 -11.13
N GLY A 106 -6.30 5.47 -9.94
CA GLY A 106 -6.09 4.81 -8.65
C GLY A 106 -7.27 3.98 -8.16
N GLY A 107 -8.27 3.73 -9.02
CA GLY A 107 -9.41 2.89 -8.69
C GLY A 107 -9.03 1.41 -8.63
N GLY A 108 -9.97 0.56 -8.21
CA GLY A 108 -9.77 -0.88 -8.14
C GLY A 108 -10.14 -1.66 -9.43
N PRO A 109 -10.17 -3.00 -9.35
CA PRO A 109 -9.87 -3.79 -8.15
C PRO A 109 -8.37 -3.76 -7.78
N TYR A 110 -8.11 -3.99 -6.51
CA TYR A 110 -6.80 -4.26 -5.93
C TYR A 110 -6.62 -5.77 -5.69
N GLU A 111 -5.40 -6.24 -5.90
CA GLU A 111 -4.93 -7.56 -5.48
C GLU A 111 -3.99 -7.37 -4.29
N CYS A 112 -4.05 -8.28 -3.31
CA CYS A 112 -3.19 -8.25 -2.13
C CYS A 112 -2.39 -9.55 -2.02
N MET A 113 -1.18 -9.43 -1.47
CA MET A 113 -0.23 -10.51 -1.27
C MET A 113 0.55 -10.28 0.02
N ILE A 114 1.01 -11.36 0.65
CA ILE A 114 1.75 -11.34 1.92
C ILE A 114 3.16 -11.89 1.75
N ASN A 115 4.12 -11.27 2.42
CA ASN A 115 5.49 -11.76 2.55
C ASN A 115 5.73 -12.12 4.02
N ALA A 116 6.05 -13.40 4.28
CA ALA A 116 6.12 -13.99 5.61
C ALA A 116 7.39 -13.62 6.40
N ASP A 117 8.51 -13.41 5.71
CA ASP A 117 9.85 -13.31 6.29
C ASP A 117 10.39 -11.87 6.41
N GLY A 118 9.61 -10.86 6.02
CA GLY A 118 10.02 -9.46 6.01
C GLY A 118 11.03 -9.09 4.93
N THR A 119 11.42 -10.00 4.03
CA THR A 119 12.45 -9.72 3.00
C THR A 119 11.91 -9.04 1.74
N GLY A 120 10.59 -9.11 1.52
CA GLY A 120 9.92 -8.66 0.30
C GLY A 120 10.32 -9.42 -0.97
N GLN A 121 10.94 -10.60 -0.86
CA GLN A 121 11.41 -11.39 -2.01
C GLN A 121 10.38 -12.42 -2.51
N GLN A 122 9.59 -12.99 -1.60
CA GLN A 122 8.54 -13.96 -1.91
C GLN A 122 7.19 -13.42 -1.44
N TRP A 123 6.17 -13.52 -2.29
CA TRP A 123 4.85 -12.96 -2.06
C TRP A 123 3.77 -13.97 -2.42
N ASP A 124 2.96 -14.36 -1.43
CA ASP A 124 1.82 -15.26 -1.61
C ASP A 124 0.52 -14.47 -1.70
N ASN A 125 -0.32 -14.76 -2.68
CA ASN A 125 -1.59 -14.05 -2.87
C ASN A 125 -2.55 -14.33 -1.71
N ILE A 126 -3.16 -13.28 -1.16
CA ILE A 126 -4.18 -13.36 -0.11
C ILE A 126 -5.53 -12.85 -0.60
N GLN A 127 -6.62 -13.37 -0.04
CA GLN A 127 -7.96 -12.98 -0.45
C GLN A 127 -8.28 -11.53 -0.01
N VAL A 128 -8.74 -10.73 -0.96
CA VAL A 128 -9.31 -9.40 -0.71
C VAL A 128 -10.81 -9.56 -0.43
N THR A 129 -11.22 -9.34 0.82
CA THR A 129 -12.60 -9.54 1.31
C THR A 129 -13.47 -8.30 1.07
N GLN A 130 -12.88 -7.11 1.13
CA GLN A 130 -13.50 -5.85 0.71
C GLN A 130 -12.55 -5.11 -0.25
N ASN A 131 -13.05 -4.69 -1.42
CA ASN A 131 -12.19 -4.14 -2.48
C ASN A 131 -12.62 -2.72 -2.88
N VAL A 132 -11.64 -1.94 -3.34
CA VAL A 132 -11.80 -0.54 -3.77
C VAL A 132 -12.62 -0.50 -5.07
N PRO A 133 -13.60 0.41 -5.19
CA PRO A 133 -14.43 0.50 -6.39
C PRO A 133 -13.61 0.87 -7.64
N GLY A 134 -13.93 0.22 -8.76
CA GLY A 134 -13.35 0.52 -10.06
C GLY A 134 -13.46 -0.67 -11.02
N ARG A 135 -13.05 -0.43 -12.26
CA ARG A 135 -12.91 -1.46 -13.30
C ARG A 135 -11.63 -1.23 -14.08
N ASN A 136 -10.79 -2.25 -14.21
CA ASN A 136 -9.46 -2.16 -14.86
C ASN A 136 -8.61 -1.04 -14.25
N SER A 137 -8.63 -0.91 -12.93
CA SER A 137 -8.00 0.19 -12.17
C SER A 137 -8.58 1.58 -12.46
N ARG A 138 -9.82 1.68 -12.95
CA ARG A 138 -10.46 2.96 -13.32
C ARG A 138 -11.71 3.24 -12.49
N ASN A 139 -11.73 4.39 -11.84
CA ASN A 139 -12.88 4.96 -11.15
C ASN A 139 -12.82 6.50 -11.24
N ARG A 140 -13.51 7.11 -12.22
CA ARG A 140 -13.52 8.59 -12.36
C ARG A 140 -14.31 9.32 -11.27
N GLN A 141 -15.20 8.63 -10.56
CA GLN A 141 -16.09 9.23 -9.57
C GLN A 141 -15.44 9.27 -8.18
N GLY A 142 -14.61 8.27 -7.84
CA GLY A 142 -13.85 8.19 -6.59
C GLY A 142 -12.52 8.96 -6.57
N GLN A 143 -12.41 10.06 -7.31
CA GLN A 143 -11.19 10.88 -7.27
C GLN A 143 -11.09 11.66 -5.95
N SER A 144 -9.87 11.89 -5.46
CA SER A 144 -9.59 12.48 -4.16
C SER A 144 -10.41 11.87 -2.99
N THR A 145 -10.67 10.55 -3.02
CA THR A 145 -11.58 9.87 -2.09
C THR A 145 -10.92 8.64 -1.45
N ALA A 146 -11.12 8.45 -0.14
CA ALA A 146 -10.70 7.25 0.57
C ALA A 146 -11.76 6.14 0.49
N PHE A 147 -11.31 4.91 0.22
CA PHE A 147 -12.14 3.71 0.17
C PHE A 147 -11.57 2.61 1.06
N PRO A 148 -12.43 1.81 1.71
CA PRO A 148 -11.99 0.64 2.47
C PRO A 148 -11.43 -0.44 1.53
N LEU A 149 -10.39 -1.12 2.01
CA LEU A 149 -9.74 -2.27 1.40
C LEU A 149 -9.38 -3.24 2.53
N THR A 150 -9.90 -4.47 2.48
CA THR A 150 -9.65 -5.46 3.54
C THR A 150 -9.12 -6.74 2.92
N ALA A 151 -8.05 -7.28 3.52
CA ALA A 151 -7.41 -8.52 3.07
C ALA A 151 -7.31 -9.51 4.24
N SER A 152 -7.71 -10.76 4.00
CA SER A 152 -7.66 -11.84 4.99
C SER A 152 -6.23 -12.35 5.17
N ILE A 153 -5.83 -12.63 6.41
CA ILE A 153 -4.58 -13.30 6.72
C ILE A 153 -4.82 -14.83 6.69
N PRO A 154 -3.96 -15.64 6.03
CA PRO A 154 -4.12 -17.09 6.02
C PRO A 154 -4.17 -17.72 7.42
N ALA A 155 -4.91 -18.82 7.55
CA ALA A 155 -5.06 -19.55 8.83
C ALA A 155 -3.75 -20.22 9.29
N ASP A 156 -2.85 -20.49 8.36
CA ASP A 156 -1.53 -21.08 8.54
C ASP A 156 -0.39 -20.04 8.43
N GLN A 157 -0.71 -18.74 8.36
CA GLN A 157 0.29 -17.69 8.24
C GLN A 157 1.24 -17.70 9.46
N ALA A 158 2.54 -17.82 9.19
CA ALA A 158 3.58 -17.47 10.14
C ALA A 158 4.26 -16.18 9.68
N CYS A 159 4.56 -15.28 10.62
CA CYS A 159 5.37 -14.09 10.36
C CYS A 159 6.70 -14.26 11.09
N THR A 160 7.81 -14.24 10.35
CA THR A 160 9.15 -14.48 10.90
C THR A 160 10.11 -13.33 10.63
N GLY A 161 9.64 -12.23 10.04
CA GLY A 161 10.45 -11.05 9.79
C GLY A 161 10.78 -10.30 11.08
N THR A 162 12.00 -9.76 11.14
CA THR A 162 12.38 -8.72 12.09
C THR A 162 12.58 -7.43 11.31
N VAL A 163 11.81 -6.40 11.63
CA VAL A 163 11.85 -5.10 10.93
C VAL A 163 11.76 -3.97 11.94
N ALA A 164 12.63 -2.96 11.86
CA ALA A 164 12.58 -1.79 12.75
C ALA A 164 12.61 -2.14 14.26
N GLY A 165 13.23 -3.27 14.61
CA GLY A 165 13.24 -3.81 15.98
C GLY A 165 11.95 -4.49 16.42
N GLN A 166 10.94 -4.62 15.54
CA GLN A 166 9.74 -5.42 15.77
C GLN A 166 9.97 -6.84 15.26
N GLU A 167 9.62 -7.84 16.05
CA GLU A 167 9.65 -9.27 15.69
C GLU A 167 8.28 -9.73 15.18
N ASN A 168 8.23 -10.91 14.55
CA ASN A 168 7.02 -11.51 13.97
C ASN A 168 6.31 -10.61 12.94
N VAL A 169 7.08 -9.90 12.12
CA VAL A 169 6.57 -9.00 11.08
C VAL A 169 6.33 -9.75 9.78
N CYS A 170 5.13 -9.60 9.22
CA CYS A 170 4.82 -9.86 7.81
C CYS A 170 4.68 -8.53 7.06
N LEU A 171 4.78 -8.57 5.73
CA LEU A 171 4.47 -7.42 4.89
C LEU A 171 3.25 -7.73 4.04
N VAL A 172 2.21 -6.88 4.09
CA VAL A 172 1.03 -6.99 3.22
C VAL A 172 1.14 -5.96 2.11
N ARG A 173 1.35 -6.42 0.88
CA ARG A 173 1.37 -5.60 -0.33
C ARG A 173 0.01 -5.64 -0.99
N CYS A 174 -0.57 -4.48 -1.25
CA CYS A 174 -1.78 -4.36 -2.07
C CYS A 174 -1.53 -3.41 -3.25
N GLN A 175 -1.97 -3.81 -4.44
CA GLN A 175 -1.76 -3.04 -5.68
C GLN A 175 -2.91 -3.24 -6.69
N ASN A 176 -3.18 -2.22 -7.51
CA ASN A 176 -4.12 -2.35 -8.63
C ASN A 176 -3.43 -2.74 -9.95
N GLY A 177 -4.18 -3.24 -10.93
CA GLY A 177 -3.66 -3.64 -12.25
C GLY A 177 -3.32 -2.49 -13.23
N ALA A 178 -2.96 -1.29 -12.74
CA ALA A 178 -2.81 -0.13 -13.62
C ALA A 178 -1.56 -0.22 -14.52
N ARG A 179 -1.70 0.03 -15.83
CA ARG A 179 -0.57 -0.07 -16.78
C ARG A 179 0.52 0.99 -16.58
N ALA A 180 0.19 2.14 -16.00
CA ALA A 180 1.16 3.19 -15.65
C ALA A 180 2.11 2.79 -14.49
N GLY A 181 1.95 1.57 -13.98
CA GLY A 181 2.53 1.02 -12.76
C GLY A 181 1.38 0.48 -11.92
N PRO A 182 1.46 -0.69 -11.28
CA PRO A 182 0.55 -1.01 -10.19
C PRO A 182 0.74 0.01 -9.07
N PHE A 183 -0.34 0.54 -8.51
CA PHE A 183 -0.28 1.52 -7.41
C PHE A 183 -1.00 1.00 -6.17
N GLY A 184 -0.55 1.43 -5.00
CA GLY A 184 -1.08 0.99 -3.70
C GLY A 184 -0.03 1.17 -2.61
N GLY A 185 0.45 0.08 -2.01
CA GLY A 185 1.53 0.13 -1.04
C GLY A 185 1.84 -1.20 -0.38
N VAL A 186 2.82 -1.17 0.52
CA VAL A 186 3.21 -2.29 1.38
C VAL A 186 3.04 -1.84 2.82
N VAL A 187 2.20 -2.53 3.58
CA VAL A 187 1.93 -2.28 5.00
C VAL A 187 2.68 -3.33 5.81
N PRO A 188 3.63 -2.95 6.69
CA PRO A 188 4.15 -3.85 7.72
C PRO A 188 3.04 -4.19 8.71
N VAL A 189 2.83 -5.47 8.96
CA VAL A 189 1.87 -6.00 9.96
C VAL A 189 2.61 -6.95 10.90
N GLN A 190 2.13 -7.10 12.13
CA GLN A 190 2.77 -7.94 13.15
C GLN A 190 1.81 -9.02 13.60
N MET A 191 2.31 -10.25 13.77
CA MET A 191 1.52 -11.34 14.35
C MET A 191 1.43 -11.15 15.87
N ALA A 192 0.20 -11.13 16.38
CA ALA A 192 -0.14 -10.98 17.80
C ALA A 192 -0.03 -12.29 18.60
#